data_AF-D6U730-F1
#
_entry.id   AF-D6U730-F1
#
_cell.length_a   1.000
_cell.length_b   1.000
_cell.length_c   1.000
_cell.angle_alpha   90.00
_cell.angle_beta   90.00
_cell.angle_gamma   90.00
#
_symmetry.space_group_name_H-M   'P 1'
#
loop_
_entity.id
_entity.type
_entity.pdbx_description
1 polymer ?
#
loop_
_entity_poly.entity_id
_entity_poly.type
_entity_poly.pdbx_seq_one_letter_code
_entity_poly.pdbx_strand_id
1 'polypeptide(L)'
;MNLSAPDFDSLKRENDQGQVYWSARELSEQLGYRTNWRGFEQVIKKAMAACATDNIPIIENFFEAKITIRQGRATREISDYFLSKRACRYIAMQGNSHIPEIAAALSYFNYAIESHEIHELRHQTEQRIFLREKVAEENVHLSQTAMQSGVKGENMGLFMDAGYNGLCGIRIEFCA
;
A
#
# COMPACT_ATOMS: atom_id res chain seq x y z
N MET A 1 24.01 -7.52 28.86
CA MET A 1 24.10 -6.88 27.53
C MET A 1 23.00 -5.84 27.48
N ASN A 2 23.34 -4.56 27.31
CA ASN A 2 22.33 -3.53 27.06
C ASN A 2 21.77 -3.76 25.65
N LEU A 3 20.62 -4.42 25.52
CA LEU A 3 19.82 -4.32 24.31
C LEU A 3 19.15 -2.95 24.35
N SER A 4 19.84 -1.95 23.81
CA SER A 4 19.14 -0.75 23.33
C SER A 4 18.19 -1.22 22.22
N ALA A 5 16.94 -0.78 22.24
CA ALA A 5 15.97 -1.12 21.22
C ALA A 5 16.51 -0.79 19.81
N PRO A 6 16.15 -1.55 18.77
CA PRO A 6 16.61 -1.25 17.42
C PRO A 6 16.25 0.17 17.02
N ASP A 7 17.24 0.98 16.66
CA ASP A 7 17.04 2.36 16.21
C ASP A 7 17.00 2.40 14.68
N PHE A 8 15.82 2.12 14.12
CA PHE A 8 15.61 2.15 12.67
C PHE A 8 15.64 3.56 12.08
N ASP A 9 15.41 4.60 12.88
CA ASP A 9 15.51 6.00 12.42
C ASP A 9 16.97 6.38 12.16
N SER A 10 17.91 5.92 13.00
CA SER A 10 19.35 6.17 12.79
C SER A 10 19.91 5.55 11.50
N LEU A 11 19.29 4.47 11.02
CA LEU A 11 19.66 3.78 9.78
C LEU A 11 19.07 4.42 8.52
N LYS A 12 18.18 5.40 8.69
CA LYS A 12 17.49 6.06 7.59
C LYS A 12 18.49 6.86 6.77
N ARG A 13 18.49 6.62 5.46
CA ARG A 13 19.29 7.35 4.48
C ARG A 13 18.38 8.01 3.47
N GLU A 14 18.89 9.05 2.82
CA GLU A 14 18.19 9.78 1.78
C GLU A 14 19.09 9.85 0.55
N ASN A 15 18.53 9.64 -0.64
CA ASN A 15 19.26 9.79 -1.89
C ASN A 15 19.17 11.23 -2.40
N ASP A 16 19.86 11.53 -3.51
CA ASP A 16 19.89 12.87 -4.11
C ASP A 16 18.51 13.40 -4.54
N GLN A 17 17.50 12.54 -4.62
CA GLN A 17 16.12 12.87 -4.99
C GLN A 17 15.19 13.01 -3.78
N GLY A 18 15.73 12.94 -2.56
CA GLY A 18 14.96 13.02 -1.33
C GLY A 18 14.23 11.73 -0.96
N GLN A 19 14.51 10.61 -1.64
CA GLN A 19 13.87 9.34 -1.34
C GLN A 19 14.59 8.63 -0.21
N VAL A 20 13.78 8.19 0.75
CA VAL A 20 14.25 7.50 1.95
C VAL A 20 14.49 6.01 1.66
N TYR A 21 15.63 5.51 2.12
CA TYR A 21 15.97 4.08 2.04
C TYR A 21 16.77 3.60 3.25
N TRP A 22 16.87 2.28 3.39
CA TRP A 22 17.72 1.59 4.36
C TRP A 22 18.70 0.66 3.64
N SER A 23 19.93 0.56 4.13
CA SER A 23 20.87 -0.48 3.70
C SER A 23 20.44 -1.83 4.27
N ALA A 24 20.37 -2.87 3.44
CA ALA A 24 20.05 -4.22 3.89
C ALA A 24 21.14 -4.78 4.82
N ARG A 25 22.41 -4.42 4.60
CA ARG A 25 23.53 -4.79 5.49
C ARG A 25 23.34 -4.22 6.89
N GLU A 26 23.10 -2.92 7.00
CA GLU A 26 22.89 -2.25 8.30
C GLU A 26 21.62 -2.75 8.98
N LEU A 27 20.54 -2.92 8.21
CA LEU A 27 19.28 -3.46 8.70
C LEU A 27 19.46 -4.89 9.23
N SER A 28 20.25 -5.73 8.55
CA SER A 28 20.49 -7.11 8.99
C SER A 28 21.09 -7.19 10.40
N GLU A 29 21.93 -6.24 10.78
CA GLU A 29 22.51 -6.19 12.13
C GLU A 29 21.44 -5.88 13.18
N GLN A 30 20.56 -4.91 12.89
CA GLN A 30 19.47 -4.52 13.78
C GLN A 30 18.35 -5.56 13.85
N LEU A 31 18.28 -6.50 12.90
CA LEU A 31 17.28 -7.57 12.88
C LEU A 31 17.80 -8.91 13.43
N GLY A 32 18.98 -8.92 14.08
CA GLY A 32 19.54 -10.13 14.69
C GLY A 32 20.30 -11.06 13.72
N TYR A 33 20.61 -10.58 12.51
CA TYR A 33 21.35 -11.33 11.48
C TYR A 33 22.82 -10.88 11.32
N ARG A 34 23.38 -10.18 12.31
CA ARG A 34 24.73 -9.58 12.27
C ARG A 34 25.83 -10.50 11.69
N THR A 35 25.82 -11.79 12.02
CA THR A 35 26.83 -12.76 11.53
C THR A 35 26.30 -13.69 10.43
N ASN A 36 25.02 -13.62 10.08
CA ASN A 36 24.35 -14.55 9.19
C ASN A 36 23.72 -13.84 7.98
N TRP A 37 24.58 -13.19 7.18
CA TRP A 37 24.15 -12.54 5.95
C TRP A 37 23.44 -13.50 4.97
N ARG A 38 23.96 -14.73 4.81
CA ARG A 38 23.37 -15.71 3.90
C ARG A 38 21.94 -16.09 4.31
N GLY A 39 21.67 -16.17 5.62
CA GLY A 39 20.32 -16.35 6.14
C GLY A 39 19.43 -15.14 5.86
N PHE A 40 19.96 -13.93 6.03
CA PHE A 40 19.22 -12.71 5.73
C PHE A 40 18.89 -12.56 4.24
N GLU A 41 19.80 -12.93 3.34
CA GLU A 41 19.54 -12.97 1.89
C GLU A 41 18.36 -13.89 1.54
N GLN A 42 18.18 -15.00 2.27
CA GLN A 42 17.02 -15.87 2.07
C GLN A 42 15.72 -15.17 2.52
N VAL A 43 15.76 -14.39 3.61
CA VAL A 43 14.62 -13.60 4.05
C VAL A 43 14.27 -12.52 3.03
N ILE A 44 15.27 -11.82 2.46
CA ILE A 44 15.08 -10.85 1.38
C ILE A 44 14.41 -11.52 0.17
N LYS A 45 14.87 -12.70 -0.25
CA LYS A 45 14.27 -13.44 -1.38
C LYS A 45 12.81 -13.84 -1.11
N LYS A 46 12.50 -14.27 0.12
CA LYS A 46 11.11 -14.54 0.53
C LYS A 46 10.26 -13.28 0.51
N ALA A 47 10.82 -12.15 0.96
CA ALA A 47 10.14 -10.86 0.93
C ALA A 47 9.83 -10.40 -0.49
N MET A 48 10.78 -10.53 -1.42
CA MET A 48 10.56 -10.27 -2.85
C MET A 48 9.47 -11.16 -3.45
N ALA A 49 9.46 -12.45 -3.10
CA ALA A 49 8.42 -13.38 -3.56
C ALA A 49 7.04 -12.99 -3.03
N ALA A 50 6.93 -12.60 -1.76
CA ALA A 50 5.68 -12.11 -1.18
C ALA A 50 5.21 -10.81 -1.87
N CYS A 51 6.12 -9.87 -2.16
CA CYS A 51 5.78 -8.69 -2.96
C CYS A 51 5.24 -9.07 -4.35
N ALA A 52 5.84 -10.05 -5.04
CA ALA A 52 5.34 -10.50 -6.33
C ALA A 52 3.93 -11.09 -6.24
N THR A 53 3.64 -11.87 -5.19
CA THR A 53 2.29 -12.40 -4.93
C THR A 53 1.27 -11.28 -4.71
N ASP A 54 1.65 -10.21 -4.03
CA ASP A 54 0.79 -9.06 -3.75
C ASP A 54 0.77 -8.02 -4.90
N ASN A 55 1.32 -8.35 -6.07
CA ASN A 55 1.45 -7.47 -7.23
C ASN A 55 2.18 -6.15 -6.94
N ILE A 56 3.15 -6.21 -6.03
CA ILE A 56 4.02 -5.11 -5.62
C ILE A 56 5.31 -5.11 -6.47
N PRO A 57 5.67 -3.99 -7.11
CA PRO A 57 6.90 -3.93 -7.93
C PRO A 57 8.18 -4.15 -7.11
N ILE A 58 8.89 -5.25 -7.36
CA ILE A 58 10.15 -5.58 -6.66
C ILE A 58 11.21 -4.50 -6.93
N ILE A 59 11.36 -4.07 -8.18
CA ILE A 59 12.39 -3.13 -8.63
C ILE A 59 12.29 -1.74 -7.99
N GLU A 60 11.11 -1.36 -7.49
CA GLU A 60 10.88 -0.08 -6.81
C GLU A 60 11.14 -0.16 -5.30
N ASN A 61 11.36 -1.37 -4.77
CA ASN A 61 11.41 -1.62 -3.34
C ASN A 61 12.73 -2.26 -2.90
N PHE A 62 13.36 -3.03 -3.78
CA PHE A 62 14.65 -3.71 -3.55
C PHE A 62 15.63 -3.32 -4.66
N PHE A 63 16.46 -2.31 -4.39
CA PHE A 63 17.46 -1.83 -5.34
C PHE A 63 18.80 -2.52 -5.05
N GLU A 64 19.32 -3.28 -5.99
CA GLU A 64 20.66 -3.87 -5.85
C GLU A 64 21.72 -2.76 -5.73
N ALA A 65 22.57 -2.88 -4.71
CA ALA A 65 23.62 -1.92 -4.44
C ALA A 65 24.95 -2.63 -4.13
N LYS A 66 26.02 -1.86 -4.17
CA LYS A 66 27.32 -2.27 -3.63
C LYS A 66 27.77 -1.23 -2.63
N ILE A 67 28.23 -1.69 -1.47
CA ILE A 67 28.82 -0.83 -0.46
C ILE A 67 30.29 -1.17 -0.30
N THR A 68 31.11 -0.14 -0.06
CA THR A 68 32.52 -0.32 0.25
C THR A 68 32.68 -0.46 1.75
N ILE A 69 33.22 -1.59 2.20
CA ILE A 69 33.58 -1.83 3.60
C ILE A 69 35.08 -1.81 3.78
N ARG A 70 35.52 -1.37 4.96
CA ARG A 70 36.93 -1.40 5.35
C ARG A 70 37.25 -2.70 6.07
N GLN A 71 38.25 -3.42 5.59
CA GLN A 71 38.78 -4.63 6.22
C GLN A 71 40.27 -4.39 6.56
N GLY A 72 40.52 -3.90 7.77
CA GLY A 72 41.85 -3.49 8.21
C GLY A 72 42.38 -2.29 7.42
N ARG A 73 43.44 -2.50 6.63
CA ARG A 73 44.03 -1.47 5.75
C ARG A 73 43.48 -1.50 4.31
N ALA A 74 42.73 -2.53 3.94
CA ALA A 74 42.14 -2.67 2.62
C ALA A 74 40.66 -2.29 2.62
N THR A 75 40.15 -1.88 1.47
CA THR A 75 38.71 -1.70 1.22
C THR A 75 38.23 -2.77 0.26
N ARG A 76 36.99 -3.22 0.44
CA ARG A 76 36.35 -4.20 -0.44
C ARG A 76 34.90 -3.79 -0.71
N GLU A 77 34.46 -3.97 -1.95
CA GLU A 77 33.05 -3.88 -2.29
C GLU A 77 32.34 -5.20 -1.98
N ILE A 78 31.16 -5.08 -1.36
CA ILE A 78 30.25 -6.19 -1.10
C ILE A 78 28.86 -5.86 -1.62
N SER A 79 28.07 -6.90 -1.92
CA SER A 79 26.67 -6.76 -2.29
C SER A 79 25.82 -6.24 -1.12
N ASP A 80 24.86 -5.41 -1.45
CA ASP A 80 23.85 -4.86 -0.56
C ASP A 80 22.54 -4.63 -1.33
N TYR A 81 21.48 -4.24 -0.61
CA TYR A 81 20.27 -3.70 -1.20
C TYR A 81 19.91 -2.38 -0.52
N PHE A 82 19.49 -1.40 -1.31
CA PHE A 82 18.76 -0.25 -0.79
C PHE A 82 17.28 -0.57 -0.77
N LEU A 83 16.69 -0.47 0.41
CA LEU A 83 15.36 -0.96 0.72
C LEU A 83 14.43 0.22 0.95
N SER A 84 13.29 0.22 0.27
CA SER A 84 12.19 1.12 0.62
C SER A 84 11.62 0.75 1.99
N LYS A 85 10.87 1.66 2.62
CA LYS A 85 10.14 1.36 3.86
C LYS A 85 9.26 0.11 3.72
N ARG A 86 8.66 -0.07 2.54
CA ARG A 86 7.80 -1.22 2.23
C ARG A 86 8.62 -2.51 2.12
N ALA A 87 9.80 -2.50 1.50
CA ALA A 87 10.68 -3.66 1.51
C ALA A 87 11.10 -4.06 2.93
N CYS A 88 11.46 -3.10 3.79
CA CYS A 88 11.80 -3.36 5.19
C CYS A 88 10.66 -4.07 5.94
N ARG A 89 9.41 -3.64 5.72
CA ARG A 89 8.23 -4.34 6.26
C ARG A 89 8.16 -5.79 5.79
N TYR A 90 8.22 -6.03 4.48
CA TYR A 90 8.09 -7.38 3.95
C TYR A 90 9.23 -8.28 4.46
N ILE A 91 10.45 -7.76 4.59
CA ILE A 91 11.57 -8.48 5.22
C ILE A 91 11.22 -8.86 6.67
N ALA A 92 10.71 -7.91 7.46
CA ALA A 92 10.31 -8.19 8.85
C ALA A 92 9.19 -9.24 8.92
N MET A 93 8.20 -9.20 8.01
CA MET A 93 7.12 -10.19 7.93
C MET A 93 7.62 -11.61 7.61
N GLN A 94 8.69 -11.74 6.82
CA GLN A 94 9.29 -13.03 6.45
C GLN A 94 10.38 -13.50 7.42
N GLY A 95 10.72 -12.67 8.41
CA GLY A 95 11.70 -12.98 9.45
C GLY A 95 11.19 -13.99 10.47
N ASN A 96 12.09 -14.48 11.33
CA ASN A 96 11.70 -15.37 12.42
C ASN A 96 11.03 -14.55 13.54
N SER A 97 9.75 -14.79 13.79
CA SER A 97 8.95 -14.08 14.80
C SER A 97 9.43 -14.28 16.23
N HIS A 98 10.25 -15.30 16.50
CA HIS A 98 10.88 -15.50 17.81
C HIS A 98 12.03 -14.53 18.10
N ILE A 99 12.48 -13.75 17.12
CA ILE A 99 13.52 -12.73 17.28
C ILE A 99 12.83 -11.41 17.70
N PRO A 100 13.07 -10.88 18.91
CA PRO A 100 12.43 -9.65 19.39
C PRO A 100 12.63 -8.44 18.47
N GLU A 101 13.79 -8.35 17.83
CA GLU A 101 14.14 -7.30 16.90
C GLU A 101 13.27 -7.32 15.64
N ILE A 102 12.83 -8.50 15.19
CA ILE A 102 11.89 -8.64 14.07
C ILE A 102 10.50 -8.11 14.47
N ALA A 103 10.05 -8.38 15.70
CA ALA A 103 8.79 -7.83 16.20
C ALA A 103 8.84 -6.30 16.31
N ALA A 104 9.95 -5.74 16.80
CA ALA A 104 10.17 -4.29 16.83
C ALA A 104 10.14 -3.67 15.42
N ALA A 105 10.77 -4.34 14.44
CA ALA A 105 10.75 -3.91 13.04
C ALA A 105 9.32 -3.89 12.46
N LEU A 106 8.53 -4.93 12.75
CA LEU A 106 7.12 -4.94 12.36
C LEU A 106 6.35 -3.77 12.95
N SER A 107 6.51 -3.47 14.24
CA SER A 107 5.85 -2.29 14.85
C SER A 107 6.27 -0.98 14.17
N TYR A 108 7.57 -0.79 13.92
CA TYR A 108 8.11 0.42 13.33
C TYR A 108 7.72 0.61 11.84
N PHE A 109 7.90 -0.43 11.01
CA PHE A 109 7.59 -0.36 9.57
C PHE A 109 6.08 -0.49 9.29
N ASN A 110 5.36 -1.22 10.16
CA ASN A 110 3.92 -1.21 10.49
C ASN A 110 3.25 0.17 10.39
N TYR A 111 3.79 1.10 11.16
CA TYR A 111 3.11 2.32 11.57
C TYR A 111 2.62 3.23 10.41
N ALA A 112 3.25 3.17 9.22
CA ALA A 112 2.85 4.01 8.09
C ALA A 112 1.76 3.41 7.19
N ILE A 113 1.50 2.11 7.24
CA ILE A 113 0.48 1.48 6.38
C ILE A 113 -0.93 1.86 6.83
N GLU A 114 -1.13 1.98 8.13
CA GLU A 114 -2.40 2.49 8.67
C GLU A 114 -2.76 3.84 8.05
N SER A 115 -1.81 4.77 7.93
CA SER A 115 -2.07 6.09 7.34
C SER A 115 -2.40 6.04 5.84
N HIS A 116 -1.79 5.13 5.08
CA HIS A 116 -2.04 5.03 3.64
C HIS A 116 -3.36 4.31 3.35
N GLU A 117 -3.66 3.22 4.08
CA GLU A 117 -4.96 2.55 4.00
C GLU A 117 -6.10 3.47 4.43
N ILE A 118 -5.92 4.25 5.51
CA ILE A 118 -6.89 5.26 5.94
C ILE A 118 -7.07 6.34 4.86
N HIS A 119 -6.00 6.80 4.22
CA HIS A 119 -6.08 7.78 3.14
C HIS A 119 -6.85 7.24 1.93
N GLU A 120 -6.56 6.00 1.51
CA GLU A 120 -7.24 5.35 0.40
C GLU A 120 -8.73 5.10 0.70
N LEU A 121 -9.05 4.63 1.91
CA LEU A 121 -10.44 4.47 2.36
C LEU A 121 -11.18 5.81 2.42
N ARG A 122 -10.52 6.88 2.87
CA ARG A 122 -11.08 8.25 2.85
C ARG A 122 -11.35 8.68 1.42
N HIS A 123 -10.39 8.55 0.53
CA HIS A 123 -10.52 8.93 -0.87
C HIS A 123 -11.65 8.17 -1.58
N GLN A 124 -11.75 6.85 -1.39
CA GLN A 124 -12.87 6.05 -1.91
C GLN A 124 -14.21 6.49 -1.34
N THR A 125 -14.26 6.81 -0.05
CA THR A 125 -15.49 7.31 0.61
C THR A 125 -15.91 8.66 0.05
N GLU A 126 -14.97 9.59 -0.13
CA GLU A 126 -15.19 10.91 -0.74
C GLU A 126 -15.73 10.78 -2.16
N GLN A 127 -15.12 9.93 -2.99
CA GLN A 127 -15.60 9.65 -4.35
C GLN A 127 -17.04 9.10 -4.35
N ARG A 128 -17.35 8.20 -3.42
CA ARG A 128 -18.67 7.60 -3.32
C ARG A 128 -19.74 8.58 -2.84
N ILE A 129 -19.38 9.52 -1.96
CA ILE A 129 -20.28 10.61 -1.51
C ILE A 129 -20.51 11.58 -2.67
N PHE A 130 -19.43 12.04 -3.30
CA PHE A 130 -19.49 12.93 -4.47
C PHE A 130 -20.39 12.38 -5.57
N LEU A 131 -20.24 11.09 -5.91
CA LEU A 131 -21.07 10.46 -6.93
C LEU A 131 -22.55 10.40 -6.52
N ARG A 132 -22.85 10.11 -5.25
CA ARG A 132 -24.23 10.09 -4.73
C ARG A 132 -24.89 11.46 -4.75
N GLU A 133 -24.15 12.50 -4.38
CA GLU A 133 -24.61 13.88 -4.45
C GLU A 133 -24.95 14.27 -5.89
N LYS A 134 -24.05 13.95 -6.82
CA LYS A 134 -24.27 14.19 -8.25
C LYS A 134 -25.50 13.46 -8.79
N VAL A 135 -25.66 12.17 -8.47
CA VAL A 135 -26.84 11.38 -8.89
C VAL A 135 -28.12 11.94 -8.28
N ALA A 136 -28.09 12.39 -7.02
CA ALA A 136 -29.24 13.00 -6.37
C ALA A 136 -29.65 14.31 -7.06
N GLU A 137 -28.68 15.18 -7.37
CA GLU A 137 -28.89 16.43 -8.11
C GLU A 137 -29.45 16.18 -9.52
N GLU A 138 -28.85 15.25 -10.25
CA GLU A 138 -29.30 14.87 -11.59
C GLU A 138 -30.70 14.26 -11.57
N ASN A 139 -31.06 13.46 -10.56
CA ASN A 139 -32.41 12.92 -10.39
C ASN A 139 -33.46 14.01 -10.13
N VAL A 140 -33.10 15.06 -9.38
CA VAL A 140 -33.97 16.23 -9.20
C VAL A 140 -34.17 16.95 -10.54
N HIS A 141 -33.09 17.18 -11.28
CA HIS A 141 -33.16 17.84 -12.58
C HIS A 141 -33.96 17.03 -13.61
N LEU A 142 -33.75 15.72 -13.65
CA LEU A 142 -34.51 14.79 -14.49
C LEU A 142 -36.00 14.84 -14.16
N SER A 143 -36.35 14.84 -12.87
CA SER A 143 -37.74 14.92 -12.42
C SER A 143 -38.41 16.24 -12.84
N GLN A 144 -37.70 17.36 -12.70
CA GLN A 144 -38.19 18.67 -13.15
C GLN A 144 -38.39 18.71 -14.67
N THR A 145 -37.42 18.19 -15.43
CA THR A 145 -37.47 18.13 -16.89
C THR A 145 -38.60 17.24 -17.40
N ALA A 146 -38.85 16.10 -16.73
CA ALA A 146 -39.96 15.21 -17.04
C ALA A 146 -41.31 15.91 -16.87
N MET A 147 -41.50 16.62 -15.75
CA MET A 147 -42.72 17.42 -15.53
C MET A 147 -42.90 18.49 -16.60
N GLN A 148 -41.84 19.24 -16.94
CA GLN A 148 -41.87 20.27 -17.98
C GLN A 148 -42.16 19.71 -19.38
N SER A 149 -41.73 18.48 -19.65
CA SER A 149 -41.96 17.76 -20.92
C SER A 149 -43.35 17.11 -21.00
N GLY A 150 -44.20 17.29 -19.99
CA GLY A 150 -45.60 16.83 -20.00
C GLY A 150 -45.87 15.53 -19.24
N VAL A 151 -44.90 15.01 -18.47
CA VAL A 151 -45.18 13.90 -17.54
C VAL A 151 -46.09 14.41 -16.42
N LYS A 152 -47.34 13.95 -16.41
CA LYS A 152 -48.33 14.30 -15.39
C LYS A 152 -47.93 13.74 -14.03
N GLY A 153 -48.32 14.42 -12.95
CA GLY A 153 -48.03 13.97 -11.57
C GLY A 153 -48.51 12.55 -11.26
N GLU A 154 -49.65 12.14 -11.82
CA GLU A 154 -50.19 10.77 -11.73
C GLU A 154 -49.31 9.70 -12.39
N ASN A 155 -48.50 10.08 -13.40
CA ASN A 155 -47.61 9.17 -14.13
C ASN A 155 -46.14 9.25 -13.64
N MET A 156 -45.85 10.12 -12.67
CA MET A 156 -44.49 10.31 -12.17
C MET A 156 -43.93 9.05 -11.50
N GLY A 157 -44.78 8.29 -10.80
CA GLY A 157 -44.39 7.02 -10.20
C GLY A 157 -43.93 5.99 -11.23
N LEU A 158 -44.63 5.88 -12.36
CA LEU A 158 -44.28 4.99 -13.47
C LEU A 158 -42.97 5.42 -14.15
N PHE A 159 -42.77 6.73 -14.31
CA PHE A 159 -41.53 7.28 -14.87
C PHE A 159 -40.31 6.95 -13.99
N MET A 160 -40.42 7.16 -12.68
CA MET A 160 -39.35 6.87 -11.73
C MET A 160 -39.06 5.37 -11.63
N ASP A 161 -40.10 4.53 -11.66
CA ASP A 161 -39.96 3.07 -11.66
C ASP A 161 -39.25 2.55 -12.92
N ALA A 162 -39.63 3.06 -14.10
CA ALA A 162 -38.94 2.74 -15.35
C ALA A 162 -37.45 3.18 -15.32
N GLY A 163 -37.17 4.35 -14.74
CA GLY A 163 -35.80 4.84 -14.54
C GLY A 163 -34.98 3.94 -13.60
N TYR A 164 -35.57 3.50 -12.49
CA TYR A 164 -34.94 2.59 -11.55
C TYR A 164 -34.65 1.22 -12.18
N ASN A 165 -35.60 0.66 -12.92
CA ASN A 165 -35.41 -0.59 -13.66
C ASN A 165 -34.26 -0.48 -14.68
N GLY A 166 -34.17 0.65 -15.39
CA GLY A 166 -33.07 0.93 -16.31
C GLY A 166 -31.69 1.00 -15.64
N LEU A 167 -31.59 1.67 -14.48
CA LEU A 167 -30.37 1.75 -13.67
C LEU A 167 -29.92 0.39 -13.13
N CYS A 168 -30.86 -0.46 -12.73
CA CYS A 168 -30.58 -1.81 -12.23
C CYS A 168 -30.34 -2.84 -13.35
N GLY A 169 -30.42 -2.45 -14.63
CA GLY A 169 -30.25 -3.36 -15.76
C GLY A 169 -31.38 -4.41 -15.88
N ILE A 170 -32.52 -4.16 -15.25
CA ILE A 170 -33.69 -5.04 -15.31
C ILE A 170 -34.39 -4.75 -16.64
N ARG A 171 -34.35 -5.71 -17.57
CA ARG A 171 -35.14 -5.62 -18.81
C ARG A 171 -36.61 -5.76 -18.44
N ILE A 172 -37.38 -4.72 -18.72
CA ILE A 172 -38.84 -4.75 -18.66
C ILE A 172 -39.30 -5.57 -19.87
N GLU A 173 -39.54 -6.87 -19.67
CA GLU A 173 -40.21 -7.70 -20.66
C GLU A 173 -41.69 -7.32 -20.67
N PHE A 174 -42.10 -6.54 -21.67
CA PHE A 174 -43.53 -6.35 -21.95
C PHE A 174 -44.07 -7.67 -22.54
N CYS A 175 -44.78 -8.44 -21.73
CA CYS A 175 -45.69 -9.46 -22.25
C CYS A 175 -46.83 -8.76 -23.00
N ALA A 176 -46.85 -8.93 -24.32
CA ALA A 176 -47.92 -8.52 -25.22
C ALA A 176 -49.08 -9.52 -25.20
#